data_AF-A0A538T3U7-F1
#
_entry.id   AF-A0A538T3U7-F1
#
_cell.length_a   1.000
_cell.length_b   1.000
_cell.length_c   1.000
_cell.angle_alpha   90.00
_cell.angle_beta   90.00
_cell.angle_gamma   90.00
#
_symmetry.space_group_name_H-M   'P 1'
#
loop_
_entity.id
_entity.type
_entity.pdbx_description
1 polymer ?
#
loop_
_entity_poly.entity_id
_entity_poly.type
_entity_poly.pdbx_seq_one_letter_code
_entity_poly.pdbx_strand_id
1 'polypeptide(L)'
;MALTLRLTVAFAVVTVLPFALLPLAACAEEVQVPLDRSGHVQRIDAQLAKRLGTLTDRYPGFTEARLFRAPDSTFTFEVTMARGGKVLRERVPFSAASVDSLREQISLLVAQKAPHAGLNQEGRTLLLTGTTLLGLGFYGWELPVATYVEDGQAIAGAYLLVAGGSFFLPFAATGGQSVTYGMTDLALYGATRGIPHGILIYQLFTGNKGEPEALVGSAMVASIAEGVGGYVWAQRAQSSAGSAQTISTLGDFGLLEGLGVASLADYYDQGMHSAAAATALAGSAAGIAGGAALARHRDYSYGDASVMRNAGILGAFAGTMVADWFQPQDKAYVTAAMIGGAAGLMGGDRMVSNTDFNVGQSVLNTLGMVAGGLLGLGVGYVSTSDKSDNGTVLLTSSMLGSALGFAATYGSFLPAARVGRTDHSSLQIELSPLA
;
A
#
# COMPACT_ATOMS: atom_id res chain seq x y z
N MET A 1 -20.28 30.54 72.24
CA MET A 1 -19.74 29.88 71.03
C MET A 1 -20.70 28.73 70.70
N ALA A 2 -21.87 28.99 70.11
CA ALA A 2 -22.04 29.54 68.76
C ALA A 2 -21.15 28.78 67.76
N LEU A 3 -21.77 28.28 66.69
CA LEU A 3 -21.09 28.01 65.42
C LEU A 3 -19.91 27.02 65.57
N THR A 4 -20.05 25.72 65.35
CA THR A 4 -20.12 25.15 64.00
C THR A 4 -19.99 23.63 64.12
N LEU A 5 -21.08 22.93 64.47
CA LEU A 5 -21.18 21.47 64.31
C LEU A 5 -22.38 21.12 63.43
N ARG A 6 -22.55 21.92 62.38
CA ARG A 6 -23.51 21.78 61.27
C ARG A 6 -22.90 22.43 60.02
N LEU A 7 -21.74 21.95 59.59
CA LEU A 7 -21.07 22.43 58.37
C LEU A 7 -20.01 21.43 57.87
N THR A 8 -20.36 20.15 57.83
CA THR A 8 -19.55 19.13 57.11
C THR A 8 -20.40 17.98 56.55
N VAL A 9 -21.72 18.18 56.47
CA VAL A 9 -22.68 17.33 55.73
C VAL A 9 -23.52 18.18 54.75
N ALA A 10 -23.31 19.50 54.72
CA ALA A 10 -23.99 20.44 53.81
C ALA A 10 -23.13 20.89 52.61
N PHE A 11 -22.04 20.17 52.30
CA PHE A 11 -21.24 20.40 51.08
C PHE A 11 -21.26 19.22 50.10
N ALA A 12 -22.03 18.17 50.40
CA ALA A 12 -22.20 16.98 49.56
C ALA A 12 -23.61 16.81 48.98
N VAL A 13 -24.50 17.81 49.16
CA VAL A 13 -25.92 17.73 48.71
C VAL A 13 -26.36 18.99 47.92
N VAL A 14 -25.45 19.92 47.60
CA VAL A 14 -25.76 21.12 46.78
C VAL A 14 -24.98 21.15 45.45
N THR A 15 -24.19 20.14 45.14
CA THR A 15 -23.52 19.95 43.84
C THR A 15 -24.04 18.74 43.05
N VAL A 16 -25.22 18.23 43.43
CA VAL A 16 -25.96 17.21 42.69
C VAL A 16 -27.40 17.72 42.54
N LEU A 17 -27.84 17.95 41.29
CA LEU A 17 -29.10 18.60 40.83
C LEU A 17 -29.16 20.12 41.06
N PRO A 18 -28.77 20.91 40.02
CA PRO A 18 -29.71 21.15 38.93
C PRO A 18 -29.03 21.14 37.55
N PHE A 19 -28.91 19.96 36.94
CA PHE A 19 -28.75 19.78 35.49
C PHE A 19 -29.46 18.48 35.07
N ALA A 20 -30.68 18.29 35.56
CA ALA A 20 -31.64 17.38 34.96
C ALA A 20 -32.69 18.26 34.26
N LEU A 21 -32.91 18.02 32.97
CA LEU A 21 -33.73 18.80 32.02
C LEU A 21 -33.00 19.93 31.26
N LEU A 22 -31.81 19.64 30.73
CA LEU A 22 -31.56 20.09 29.36
C LEU A 22 -32.26 19.06 28.45
N PRO A 23 -33.07 19.46 27.45
CA PRO A 23 -33.38 18.55 26.39
C PRO A 23 -32.04 18.17 25.77
N LEU A 24 -31.63 16.92 25.90
CA LEU A 24 -30.77 16.31 24.91
C LEU A 24 -31.51 16.56 23.61
N ALA A 25 -31.08 17.58 22.85
CA ALA A 25 -31.38 17.61 21.45
C ALA A 25 -30.91 16.26 20.96
N ALA A 26 -31.86 15.37 20.67
CA ALA A 26 -31.56 14.16 19.96
C ALA A 26 -30.91 14.64 18.67
N CYS A 27 -29.59 14.56 18.59
CA CYS A 27 -28.89 14.67 17.33
C CYS A 27 -29.46 13.53 16.51
N ALA A 28 -30.45 13.82 15.67
CA ALA A 28 -30.98 12.87 14.72
C ALA A 28 -29.82 12.55 13.78
N GLU A 29 -29.14 11.45 14.07
CA GLU A 29 -28.03 10.97 13.26
C GLU A 29 -28.61 10.45 11.95
N GLU A 30 -28.32 11.15 10.86
CA GLU A 30 -28.76 10.77 9.53
C GLU A 30 -27.70 9.90 8.89
N VAL A 31 -28.11 8.71 8.42
CA VAL A 31 -27.21 7.77 7.76
C VAL A 31 -27.24 8.04 6.27
N GLN A 32 -26.09 8.35 5.66
CA GLN A 32 -25.98 8.43 4.21
C GLN A 32 -26.24 7.04 3.59
N VAL A 33 -27.09 6.99 2.58
CA VAL A 33 -27.45 5.77 1.86
C VAL A 33 -27.16 5.90 0.36
N PRO A 34 -26.94 4.79 -0.36
CA PRO A 34 -26.58 4.84 -1.77
C PRO A 34 -27.71 5.38 -2.66
N LEU A 35 -27.31 6.09 -3.72
CA LEU A 35 -28.17 6.63 -4.76
C LEU A 35 -28.51 5.60 -5.86
N ASP A 36 -27.87 4.44 -5.89
CA ASP A 36 -28.11 3.33 -6.80
C ASP A 36 -28.53 2.05 -6.05
N ARG A 37 -29.01 1.04 -6.78
CA ARG A 37 -29.37 -0.27 -6.21
C ARG A 37 -28.16 -1.15 -5.91
N SER A 38 -27.08 -1.04 -6.69
CA SER A 38 -25.83 -1.78 -6.47
C SER A 38 -25.05 -1.30 -5.23
N GLY A 39 -25.35 -0.10 -4.72
CA GLY A 39 -24.69 0.43 -3.53
C GLY A 39 -23.35 1.11 -3.81
N HIS A 40 -22.98 1.28 -5.07
CA HIS A 40 -21.69 1.84 -5.48
C HIS A 40 -21.71 3.37 -5.54
N VAL A 41 -22.87 3.97 -5.86
CA VAL A 41 -23.00 5.42 -6.05
C VAL A 41 -23.46 6.06 -4.75
N GLN A 42 -22.52 6.45 -3.90
CA GLN A 42 -22.81 7.15 -2.64
C GLN A 42 -23.12 8.64 -2.84
N ARG A 43 -22.57 9.23 -3.91
CA ARG A 43 -22.71 10.64 -4.27
C ARG A 43 -22.76 10.78 -5.78
N ILE A 44 -23.56 11.72 -6.27
CA ILE A 44 -23.47 12.20 -7.65
C ILE A 44 -22.84 13.59 -7.62
N ASP A 45 -21.61 13.72 -8.10
CA ASP A 45 -20.94 15.02 -8.28
C ASP A 45 -21.28 15.64 -9.66
N ALA A 46 -20.83 16.87 -9.89
CA ALA A 46 -21.06 17.57 -11.14
C ALA A 46 -20.56 16.82 -12.39
N GLN A 47 -19.46 16.07 -12.29
CA GLN A 47 -18.90 15.31 -13.40
C GLN A 47 -19.78 14.11 -13.74
N LEU A 48 -20.23 13.36 -12.72
CA LEU A 48 -21.13 12.24 -12.89
C LEU A 48 -22.52 12.70 -13.35
N ALA A 49 -23.07 13.75 -12.75
CA ALA A 49 -24.35 14.34 -13.15
C ALA A 49 -24.36 14.71 -14.65
N LYS A 50 -23.30 15.37 -15.13
CA LYS A 50 -23.13 15.72 -16.54
C LYS A 50 -23.05 14.49 -17.45
N ARG A 51 -22.36 13.42 -17.03
CA ARG A 51 -22.28 12.16 -17.79
C ARG A 51 -23.64 11.45 -17.86
N LEU A 52 -24.36 11.41 -16.76
CA LEU A 52 -25.69 10.81 -16.69
C LEU A 52 -26.74 11.64 -17.46
N GLY A 53 -26.50 12.95 -17.62
CA GLY A 53 -27.44 13.88 -18.24
C GLY A 53 -28.64 14.15 -17.32
N THR A 54 -28.38 14.27 -16.02
CA THR A 54 -29.40 14.49 -14.99
C THR A 54 -28.88 15.50 -13.96
N LEU A 55 -29.78 16.11 -13.18
CA LEU A 55 -29.53 17.08 -12.11
C LEU A 55 -28.89 18.42 -12.51
N THR A 56 -27.99 18.47 -13.49
CA THR A 56 -27.32 19.71 -13.93
C THR A 56 -28.29 20.74 -14.50
N ASP A 57 -29.32 20.29 -15.23
CA ASP A 57 -30.30 21.17 -15.87
C ASP A 57 -31.34 21.69 -14.86
N ARG A 58 -31.63 20.87 -13.84
CA ARG A 58 -32.59 21.19 -12.78
C ARG A 58 -32.00 22.10 -11.70
N TYR A 59 -30.70 21.98 -11.44
CA TYR A 59 -30.00 22.70 -10.38
C TYR A 59 -28.83 23.51 -10.96
N PRO A 60 -29.04 24.78 -11.38
CA PRO A 60 -27.97 25.63 -11.87
C PRO A 60 -26.86 25.81 -10.84
N GLY A 61 -25.61 25.51 -11.21
CA GLY A 61 -24.48 25.49 -10.28
C GLY A 61 -24.36 24.22 -9.45
N PHE A 62 -25.03 23.13 -9.85
CA PHE A 62 -24.96 21.82 -9.20
C PHE A 62 -23.51 21.42 -8.89
N THR A 63 -23.28 21.01 -7.64
CA THR A 63 -21.97 20.56 -7.16
C THR A 63 -22.04 19.08 -6.78
N GLU A 64 -22.99 18.70 -5.93
CA GLU A 64 -23.19 17.31 -5.52
C GLU A 64 -24.62 17.02 -5.07
N ALA A 65 -25.00 15.74 -5.11
CA ALA A 65 -26.20 15.21 -4.48
C ALA A 65 -25.88 13.99 -3.62
N ARG A 66 -26.58 13.89 -2.47
CA ARG A 66 -26.48 12.79 -1.50
C ARG A 66 -27.88 12.39 -1.04
N LEU A 67 -28.01 11.15 -0.60
CA LEU A 67 -29.25 10.63 -0.02
C LEU A 67 -29.00 10.22 1.42
N PHE A 68 -29.87 10.66 2.31
CA PHE A 68 -29.80 10.40 3.75
C PHE A 68 -31.07 9.70 4.21
N ARG A 69 -30.93 8.83 5.20
CA ARG A 69 -32.03 8.19 5.92
C ARG A 69 -32.00 8.62 7.37
N ALA A 70 -33.10 9.21 7.84
CA ALA A 70 -33.28 9.59 9.23
C ALA A 70 -33.70 8.38 10.10
N PRO A 71 -33.57 8.46 11.44
CA PRO A 71 -33.94 7.37 12.35
C PRO A 71 -35.41 6.95 12.28
N ASP A 72 -36.30 7.87 11.89
CA ASP A 72 -37.73 7.65 11.69
C ASP A 72 -38.06 6.99 10.33
N SER A 73 -37.05 6.51 9.61
CA SER A 73 -37.15 5.91 8.26
C SER A 73 -37.64 6.88 7.17
N THR A 74 -37.61 8.19 7.42
CA THR A 74 -37.78 9.18 6.36
C THR A 74 -36.46 9.38 5.60
N PHE A 75 -36.57 9.79 4.35
CA PHE A 75 -35.40 10.02 3.49
C PHE A 75 -35.29 11.50 3.12
N THR A 76 -34.06 11.98 3.05
CA THR A 76 -33.76 13.33 2.57
C THR A 76 -32.77 13.25 1.42
N PHE A 77 -33.17 13.79 0.27
CA PHE A 77 -32.28 14.02 -0.86
C PHE A 77 -31.70 15.42 -0.73
N GLU A 78 -30.39 15.50 -0.50
CA GLU A 78 -29.68 16.77 -0.38
C GLU A 78 -28.96 17.09 -1.70
N VAL A 79 -29.15 18.32 -2.18
CA VAL A 79 -28.47 18.86 -3.36
C VAL A 79 -27.69 20.10 -2.97
N THR A 80 -26.39 20.09 -3.23
CA THR A 80 -25.49 21.23 -3.01
C THR A 80 -25.24 21.94 -4.34
N MET A 81 -25.34 23.26 -4.33
CA MET A 81 -25.15 24.15 -5.49
C MET A 81 -24.24 25.33 -5.14
N ALA A 82 -23.45 25.78 -6.11
CA ALA A 82 -22.67 27.01 -6.01
C ALA A 82 -23.27 28.09 -6.91
N ARG A 83 -23.77 29.19 -6.32
CA ARG A 83 -24.38 30.31 -7.07
C ARG A 83 -23.95 31.65 -6.48
N GLY A 84 -23.34 32.51 -7.31
CA GLY A 84 -22.94 33.86 -6.91
C GLY A 84 -21.96 33.89 -5.72
N GLY A 85 -20.98 32.97 -5.69
CA GLY A 85 -20.00 32.86 -4.60
C GLY A 85 -20.54 32.25 -3.30
N LYS A 86 -21.79 31.79 -3.26
CA LYS A 86 -22.41 31.15 -2.09
C LYS A 86 -22.68 29.67 -2.37
N VAL A 87 -22.49 28.84 -1.34
CA VAL A 87 -22.91 27.43 -1.34
C VAL A 87 -24.34 27.36 -0.78
N LEU A 88 -25.24 26.79 -1.57
CA LEU A 88 -26.64 26.56 -1.23
C LEU A 88 -26.85 25.06 -1.07
N ARG A 89 -27.58 24.66 -0.02
CA ARG A 89 -28.02 23.27 0.16
C ARG A 89 -29.54 23.23 0.15
N GLU A 90 -30.09 22.47 -0.78
CA GLU A 90 -31.51 22.17 -0.86
C GLU A 90 -31.74 20.75 -0.32
N ARG A 91 -32.58 20.63 0.69
CA ARG A 91 -32.93 19.36 1.31
C ARG A 91 -34.38 19.04 0.97
N VAL A 92 -34.56 18.02 0.13
CA VAL A 92 -35.88 17.60 -0.36
C VAL A 92 -36.30 16.32 0.36
N PRO A 93 -37.42 16.32 1.09
CA PRO A 93 -37.94 15.11 1.71
C PRO A 93 -38.42 14.13 0.64
N PHE A 94 -38.05 12.86 0.78
CA PHE A 94 -38.40 11.78 -0.14
C PHE A 94 -39.19 10.70 0.62
N SER A 95 -40.21 10.16 -0.03
CA SER A 95 -40.87 8.93 0.41
C SER A 95 -40.02 7.70 0.06
N ALA A 96 -40.24 6.57 0.74
CA ALA A 96 -39.56 5.31 0.41
C ALA A 96 -39.78 4.90 -1.06
N ALA A 97 -41.01 5.06 -1.59
CA ALA A 97 -41.31 4.77 -3.00
C ALA A 97 -40.57 5.72 -3.96
N SER A 98 -40.41 6.99 -3.59
CA SER A 98 -39.63 7.96 -4.38
C SER A 98 -38.15 7.62 -4.38
N VAL A 99 -37.61 7.14 -3.26
CA VAL A 99 -36.22 6.65 -3.17
C VAL A 99 -36.02 5.41 -4.03
N ASP A 100 -36.93 4.45 -3.98
CA ASP A 100 -36.81 3.23 -4.79
C ASP A 100 -36.84 3.53 -6.29
N SER A 101 -37.73 4.43 -6.72
CA SER A 101 -37.78 4.90 -8.11
C SER A 101 -36.53 5.69 -8.49
N LEU A 102 -36.01 6.55 -7.61
CA LEU A 102 -34.79 7.31 -7.84
C LEU A 102 -33.60 6.37 -8.02
N ARG A 103 -33.45 5.39 -7.11
CA ARG A 103 -32.36 4.42 -7.13
C ARG A 103 -32.42 3.55 -8.37
N GLU A 104 -33.61 3.16 -8.82
CA GLU A 104 -33.79 2.43 -10.07
C GLU A 104 -33.37 3.25 -11.29
N GLN A 105 -33.84 4.50 -11.40
CA GLN A 105 -33.47 5.39 -12.51
C GLN A 105 -31.97 5.67 -12.56
N ILE A 106 -31.37 5.97 -11.40
CA ILE A 106 -29.92 6.18 -11.32
C ILE A 106 -29.17 4.90 -11.70
N SER A 107 -29.62 3.73 -11.25
CA SER A 107 -28.99 2.45 -11.62
C SER A 107 -29.02 2.21 -13.13
N LEU A 108 -30.14 2.49 -13.80
CA LEU A 108 -30.27 2.37 -15.25
C LEU A 108 -29.37 3.37 -15.99
N LEU A 109 -29.34 4.64 -15.56
CA LEU A 109 -28.49 5.67 -16.16
C LEU A 109 -27.01 5.35 -15.98
N VAL A 110 -26.62 4.87 -14.79
CA VAL A 110 -25.26 4.43 -14.48
C VAL A 110 -24.87 3.25 -15.35
N ALA A 111 -25.70 2.20 -15.43
CA ALA A 111 -25.43 1.03 -16.27
C ALA A 111 -25.24 1.41 -17.75
N GLN A 112 -26.02 2.38 -18.25
CA GLN A 112 -25.98 2.78 -19.66
C GLN A 112 -24.85 3.76 -20.00
N LYS A 113 -24.62 4.77 -19.14
CA LYS A 113 -23.78 5.93 -19.46
C LYS A 113 -22.50 6.02 -18.64
N ALA A 114 -22.44 5.36 -17.49
CA ALA A 114 -21.30 5.41 -16.59
C ALA A 114 -21.15 4.09 -15.82
N PRO A 115 -20.94 2.93 -16.48
CA PRO A 115 -20.98 1.61 -15.84
C PRO A 115 -19.93 1.39 -14.75
N HIS A 116 -18.93 2.29 -14.67
CA HIS A 116 -17.88 2.28 -13.66
C HIS A 116 -18.10 3.31 -12.54
N ALA A 117 -19.23 4.03 -12.53
CA ALA A 117 -19.51 5.03 -11.51
C ALA A 117 -19.64 4.37 -10.14
N GLY A 118 -18.88 4.87 -9.16
CA GLY A 118 -18.86 4.32 -7.81
C GLY A 118 -17.87 3.17 -7.57
N LEU A 119 -17.21 2.65 -8.62
CA LEU A 119 -16.09 1.72 -8.46
C LEU A 119 -14.81 2.51 -8.12
N ASN A 120 -14.08 2.10 -7.09
CA ASN A 120 -12.72 2.60 -6.88
C ASN A 120 -11.78 1.88 -7.84
N GLN A 121 -11.24 2.59 -8.83
CA GLN A 121 -10.38 2.03 -9.89
C GLN A 121 -8.95 2.60 -9.87
N GLU A 122 -8.56 3.26 -8.77
CA GLU A 122 -7.29 3.99 -8.65
C GLU A 122 -6.05 3.09 -8.88
N GLY A 123 -6.14 1.83 -8.47
CA GLY A 123 -5.04 0.86 -8.56
C GLY A 123 -4.97 0.14 -9.91
N ARG A 124 -6.03 0.21 -10.73
CA ARG A 124 -6.16 -0.64 -11.93
C ARG A 124 -5.05 -0.40 -12.94
N THR A 125 -4.75 0.85 -13.25
CA THR A 125 -3.69 1.17 -14.23
C THR A 125 -2.34 0.62 -13.80
N LEU A 126 -2.02 0.70 -12.50
CA LEU A 126 -0.76 0.18 -11.95
C LEU A 126 -0.74 -1.34 -12.00
N LEU A 127 -1.86 -2.01 -11.68
CA LEU A 127 -1.98 -3.46 -11.79
C LEU A 127 -1.73 -3.93 -13.22
N LEU A 128 -2.42 -3.32 -14.20
CA LEU A 128 -2.27 -3.67 -15.61
C LEU A 128 -0.85 -3.42 -16.12
N THR A 129 -0.24 -2.30 -15.73
CA THR A 129 1.16 -2.01 -16.06
C THR A 129 2.08 -3.08 -15.48
N GLY A 130 1.93 -3.39 -14.19
CA GLY A 130 2.77 -4.37 -13.50
C GLY A 130 2.63 -5.78 -14.06
N THR A 131 1.41 -6.25 -14.33
CA THR A 131 1.20 -7.58 -14.94
C THR A 131 1.70 -7.63 -16.37
N THR A 132 1.60 -6.53 -17.14
CA THR A 132 2.18 -6.45 -18.49
C THR A 132 3.70 -6.54 -18.44
N LEU A 133 4.35 -5.81 -17.53
CA LEU A 133 5.80 -5.87 -17.36
C LEU A 133 6.27 -7.25 -16.90
N LEU A 134 5.52 -7.93 -16.04
CA LEU A 134 5.79 -9.33 -15.67
C LEU A 134 5.61 -10.28 -16.86
N GLY A 135 4.57 -10.07 -17.67
CA GLY A 135 4.35 -10.84 -18.90
C GLY A 135 5.50 -10.72 -19.89
N LEU A 136 6.03 -9.51 -20.07
CA LEU A 136 7.17 -9.23 -20.96
C LEU A 136 8.50 -9.69 -20.37
N GLY A 137 8.75 -9.41 -19.09
CA GLY A 137 10.05 -9.61 -18.45
C GLY A 137 10.28 -11.02 -17.91
N PHE A 138 9.21 -11.76 -17.62
CA PHE A 138 9.29 -13.07 -16.97
C PHE A 138 8.46 -14.12 -17.72
N TYR A 139 7.13 -14.08 -17.63
CA TYR A 139 6.28 -15.17 -18.11
C TYR A 139 6.46 -15.50 -19.61
N GLY A 140 6.74 -14.49 -20.44
CA GLY A 140 6.85 -14.66 -21.88
C GLY A 140 7.98 -15.61 -22.31
N TRP A 141 9.17 -15.53 -21.71
CA TRP A 141 10.27 -16.44 -22.02
C TRP A 141 10.24 -17.71 -21.17
N GLU A 142 9.61 -17.62 -20.00
CA GLU A 142 9.51 -18.70 -19.04
C GLU A 142 8.64 -19.86 -19.52
N LEU A 143 7.46 -19.57 -20.08
CA LEU A 143 6.53 -20.61 -20.53
C LEU A 143 7.15 -21.55 -21.59
N PRO A 144 7.83 -21.05 -22.65
CA PRO A 144 8.53 -21.93 -23.59
C PRO A 144 9.58 -22.84 -22.94
N VAL A 145 10.34 -22.32 -21.96
CA VAL A 145 11.35 -23.09 -21.23
C VAL A 145 10.69 -24.19 -20.40
N ALA A 146 9.66 -23.85 -19.62
CA ALA A 146 8.95 -24.81 -18.77
C ALA A 146 8.22 -25.91 -19.56
N THR A 147 7.92 -25.66 -20.84
CA THR A 147 7.18 -26.59 -21.72
C THR A 147 8.05 -27.29 -22.77
N TYR A 148 9.38 -27.13 -22.69
CA TYR A 148 10.35 -27.74 -23.62
C TYR A 148 10.06 -27.43 -25.10
N VAL A 149 9.64 -26.20 -25.40
CA VAL A 149 9.39 -25.78 -26.78
C VAL A 149 10.70 -25.33 -27.41
N GLU A 150 11.18 -26.08 -28.41
CA GLU A 150 12.44 -25.77 -29.12
C GLU A 150 12.22 -25.04 -30.46
N ASP A 151 11.02 -25.14 -31.04
CA ASP A 151 10.71 -24.50 -32.31
C ASP A 151 10.62 -22.98 -32.18
N GLY A 152 11.43 -22.25 -32.96
CA GLY A 152 11.52 -20.80 -32.85
C GLY A 152 10.20 -20.06 -33.11
N GLN A 153 9.35 -20.58 -34.00
CA GLN A 153 8.05 -19.98 -34.26
C GLN A 153 7.08 -20.21 -33.09
N ALA A 154 7.09 -21.41 -32.51
CA ALA A 154 6.31 -21.74 -31.32
C ALA A 154 6.78 -20.94 -30.09
N ILE A 155 8.09 -20.76 -29.88
CA ILE A 155 8.66 -19.91 -28.82
C ILE A 155 8.16 -18.48 -28.98
N ALA A 156 8.33 -17.88 -30.17
CA ALA A 156 7.91 -16.50 -30.42
C ALA A 156 6.39 -16.33 -30.26
N GLY A 157 5.60 -17.28 -30.75
CA GLY A 157 4.15 -17.29 -30.61
C GLY A 157 3.70 -17.38 -29.15
N ALA A 158 4.26 -18.31 -28.37
CA ALA A 158 3.97 -18.47 -26.95
C ALA A 158 4.37 -17.23 -26.15
N TYR A 159 5.56 -16.67 -26.41
CA TYR A 159 6.01 -15.43 -25.78
C TYR A 159 5.00 -14.30 -25.98
N LEU A 160 4.62 -14.03 -27.24
CA LEU A 160 3.71 -12.93 -27.57
C LEU A 160 2.31 -13.14 -26.97
N LEU A 161 1.81 -14.37 -26.98
CA LEU A 161 0.52 -14.72 -26.38
C LEU A 161 0.52 -14.52 -24.87
N VAL A 162 1.56 -14.96 -24.16
CA VAL A 162 1.67 -14.81 -22.71
C VAL A 162 1.88 -13.35 -22.32
N ALA A 163 2.76 -12.64 -23.02
CA ALA A 163 3.00 -11.22 -22.78
C ALA A 163 1.72 -10.38 -23.00
N GLY A 164 1.01 -10.60 -24.11
CA GLY A 164 -0.27 -9.94 -24.38
C GLY A 164 -1.38 -10.36 -23.41
N GLY A 165 -1.48 -11.66 -23.10
CA GLY A 165 -2.46 -12.21 -22.16
C GLY A 165 -2.31 -11.63 -20.75
N SER A 166 -1.09 -11.32 -20.34
CA SER A 166 -0.79 -10.69 -19.04
C SER A 166 -1.33 -9.26 -18.91
N PHE A 167 -1.68 -8.61 -20.02
CA PHE A 167 -2.46 -7.36 -20.03
C PHE A 167 -3.96 -7.65 -20.15
N PHE A 168 -4.36 -8.40 -21.18
CA PHE A 168 -5.77 -8.53 -21.55
C PHE A 168 -6.59 -9.32 -20.53
N LEU A 169 -6.02 -10.34 -19.89
CA LEU A 169 -6.72 -11.12 -18.87
C LEU A 169 -7.04 -10.27 -17.63
N PRO A 170 -6.07 -9.58 -16.98
CA PRO A 170 -6.40 -8.66 -15.89
C PRO A 170 -7.28 -7.49 -16.34
N PHE A 171 -7.09 -6.95 -17.56
CA PHE A 171 -7.91 -5.86 -18.09
C PHE A 171 -9.40 -6.25 -18.14
N ALA A 172 -9.71 -7.44 -18.67
CA ALA A 172 -11.07 -7.95 -18.74
C ALA A 172 -11.61 -8.31 -17.34
N ALA A 173 -10.83 -9.01 -16.52
CA ALA A 173 -11.26 -9.48 -15.20
C ALA A 173 -11.57 -8.33 -14.22
N THR A 174 -10.88 -7.20 -14.33
CA THR A 174 -11.00 -6.06 -13.40
C THR A 174 -11.93 -4.95 -13.86
N GLY A 175 -12.43 -5.02 -15.10
CA GLY A 175 -13.24 -3.94 -15.69
C GLY A 175 -14.50 -3.61 -14.87
N GLY A 176 -15.14 -4.60 -14.25
CA GLY A 176 -16.37 -4.40 -13.46
C GLY A 176 -16.19 -4.37 -11.95
N GLN A 177 -14.95 -4.30 -11.43
CA GLN A 177 -14.66 -4.47 -9.99
C GLN A 177 -13.84 -3.31 -9.44
N SER A 178 -14.04 -2.96 -8.18
CA SER A 178 -13.12 -2.02 -7.51
C SER A 178 -11.71 -2.62 -7.44
N VAL A 179 -10.72 -1.86 -7.88
CA VAL A 179 -9.29 -2.14 -7.78
C VAL A 179 -8.62 -0.97 -7.06
N THR A 180 -8.33 -1.17 -5.78
CA THR A 180 -7.66 -0.19 -4.93
C THR A 180 -6.14 -0.30 -5.02
N TYR A 181 -5.40 0.70 -4.54
CA TYR A 181 -3.94 0.59 -4.45
C TYR A 181 -3.47 -0.56 -3.56
N GLY A 182 -4.16 -0.85 -2.45
CA GLY A 182 -3.80 -1.98 -1.58
C GLY A 182 -3.97 -3.34 -2.26
N MET A 183 -5.00 -3.50 -3.10
CA MET A 183 -5.16 -4.71 -3.93
C MET A 183 -4.05 -4.86 -4.94
N THR A 184 -3.72 -3.77 -5.64
CA THR A 184 -2.64 -3.76 -6.63
C THR A 184 -1.28 -4.05 -6.00
N ASP A 185 -0.97 -3.46 -4.85
CA ASP A 185 0.31 -3.64 -4.17
C ASP A 185 0.52 -5.10 -3.76
N LEU A 186 -0.42 -5.72 -3.04
CA LEU A 186 -0.29 -7.13 -2.66
C LEU A 186 -0.33 -8.09 -3.86
N ALA A 187 -1.05 -7.74 -4.93
CA ALA A 187 -1.04 -8.54 -6.15
C ALA A 187 0.34 -8.50 -6.85
N LEU A 188 0.95 -7.33 -6.97
CA LEU A 188 2.27 -7.19 -7.60
C LEU A 188 3.39 -7.69 -6.70
N TYR A 189 3.26 -7.54 -5.38
CA TYR A 189 4.15 -8.19 -4.40
C TYR A 189 4.09 -9.70 -4.56
N GLY A 190 2.90 -10.30 -4.46
CA GLY A 190 2.71 -11.75 -4.62
C GLY A 190 3.18 -12.24 -5.99
N ALA A 191 2.90 -11.49 -7.05
CA ALA A 191 3.38 -11.88 -8.38
C ALA A 191 4.91 -11.84 -8.47
N THR A 192 5.55 -10.78 -8.00
CA THR A 192 7.03 -10.67 -8.11
C THR A 192 7.76 -11.60 -7.13
N ARG A 193 7.24 -11.80 -5.91
CA ARG A 193 7.87 -12.65 -4.87
C ARG A 193 7.46 -14.11 -4.96
N GLY A 194 6.33 -14.39 -5.60
CA GLY A 194 5.96 -15.76 -5.97
C GLY A 194 6.98 -16.41 -6.91
N ILE A 195 7.77 -15.63 -7.66
CA ILE A 195 8.89 -16.14 -8.47
C ILE A 195 9.94 -16.83 -7.56
N PRO A 196 10.63 -16.12 -6.65
CA PRO A 196 11.57 -16.77 -5.74
C PRO A 196 10.86 -17.77 -4.81
N HIS A 197 9.63 -17.51 -4.35
CA HIS A 197 8.92 -18.52 -3.53
C HIS A 197 8.67 -19.82 -4.28
N GLY A 198 8.30 -19.79 -5.56
CA GLY A 198 8.12 -20.99 -6.37
C GLY A 198 9.43 -21.76 -6.56
N ILE A 199 10.55 -21.06 -6.78
CA ILE A 199 11.88 -21.68 -6.81
C ILE A 199 12.19 -22.34 -5.46
N LEU A 200 11.95 -21.64 -4.35
CA LEU A 200 12.23 -22.16 -3.02
C LEU A 200 11.31 -23.33 -2.66
N ILE A 201 10.02 -23.28 -3.00
CA ILE A 201 9.08 -24.39 -2.81
C ILE A 201 9.58 -25.61 -3.59
N TYR A 202 10.03 -25.42 -4.82
CA TYR A 202 10.59 -26.52 -5.60
C TYR A 202 11.85 -27.11 -4.97
N GLN A 203 12.80 -26.27 -4.53
CA GLN A 203 14.03 -26.70 -3.85
C GLN A 203 13.75 -27.33 -2.49
N LEU A 204 12.70 -26.93 -1.79
CA LEU A 204 12.27 -27.54 -0.53
C LEU A 204 11.98 -29.03 -0.72
N PHE A 205 11.33 -29.40 -1.83
CA PHE A 205 10.96 -30.79 -2.10
C PHE A 205 12.02 -31.58 -2.88
N THR A 206 12.78 -30.93 -3.76
CA THR A 206 13.71 -31.60 -4.68
C THR A 206 15.19 -31.40 -4.34
N GLY A 207 15.50 -30.50 -3.41
CA GLY A 207 16.88 -30.10 -3.13
C GLY A 207 17.52 -29.46 -4.36
N ASN A 208 18.71 -29.94 -4.73
CA ASN A 208 19.42 -29.58 -5.97
C ASN A 208 19.29 -30.64 -7.07
N LYS A 209 18.41 -31.63 -6.90
CA LYS A 209 18.27 -32.76 -7.83
C LYS A 209 17.10 -32.60 -8.80
N GLY A 210 16.37 -31.49 -8.72
CA GLY A 210 15.23 -31.24 -9.57
C GLY A 210 15.62 -30.81 -10.99
N GLU A 211 14.75 -31.12 -11.94
CA GLU A 211 14.86 -30.65 -13.33
C GLU A 211 14.72 -29.11 -13.41
N PRO A 212 15.56 -28.42 -14.20
CA PRO A 212 15.51 -26.96 -14.37
C PRO A 212 14.16 -26.42 -14.86
N GLU A 213 13.49 -27.14 -15.75
CA GLU A 213 12.24 -26.72 -16.38
C GLU A 213 11.08 -26.78 -15.39
N ALA A 214 11.09 -27.76 -14.49
CA ALA A 214 10.14 -27.84 -13.40
C ALA A 214 10.42 -26.78 -12.30
N LEU A 215 11.68 -26.41 -12.08
CA LEU A 215 12.04 -25.29 -11.20
C LEU A 215 11.46 -23.98 -11.73
N VAL A 216 11.66 -23.74 -13.03
CA VAL A 216 11.15 -22.56 -13.73
C VAL A 216 9.62 -22.58 -13.75
N GLY A 217 8.99 -23.70 -14.13
CA GLY A 217 7.53 -23.84 -14.07
C GLY A 217 6.94 -23.60 -12.67
N SER A 218 7.63 -24.02 -11.61
CA SER A 218 7.22 -23.73 -10.22
C SER A 218 7.26 -22.23 -9.91
N ALA A 219 8.27 -21.51 -10.41
CA ALA A 219 8.39 -20.06 -10.27
C ALA A 219 7.20 -19.33 -10.93
N MET A 220 6.85 -19.69 -12.16
CA MET A 220 5.68 -19.17 -12.88
C MET A 220 4.37 -19.40 -12.12
N VAL A 221 4.14 -20.65 -11.69
CA VAL A 221 2.88 -21.05 -11.03
C VAL A 221 2.72 -20.31 -9.70
N ALA A 222 3.77 -20.27 -8.87
CA ALA A 222 3.72 -19.56 -7.60
C ALA A 222 3.56 -18.04 -7.80
N SER A 223 4.25 -17.45 -8.78
CA SER A 223 4.07 -16.05 -9.18
C SER A 223 2.60 -15.71 -9.49
N ILE A 224 1.96 -16.49 -10.37
CA ILE A 224 0.53 -16.27 -10.70
C ILE A 224 -0.37 -16.50 -9.48
N ALA A 225 -0.15 -17.60 -8.76
CA ALA A 225 -0.98 -17.98 -7.61
C ALA A 225 -0.90 -16.96 -6.47
N GLU A 226 0.30 -16.50 -6.13
CA GLU A 226 0.52 -15.49 -5.10
C GLU A 226 0.05 -14.11 -5.54
N GLY A 227 0.16 -13.76 -6.82
CA GLY A 227 -0.39 -12.51 -7.33
C GLY A 227 -1.92 -12.44 -7.21
N VAL A 228 -2.60 -13.53 -7.60
CA VAL A 228 -4.07 -13.65 -7.41
C VAL A 228 -4.42 -13.72 -5.93
N GLY A 229 -3.66 -14.50 -5.15
CA GLY A 229 -3.83 -14.64 -3.70
C GLY A 229 -3.70 -13.32 -2.96
N GLY A 230 -2.69 -12.52 -3.30
CA GLY A 230 -2.46 -11.18 -2.75
C GLY A 230 -3.61 -10.22 -3.07
N TYR A 231 -4.10 -10.22 -4.32
CA TYR A 231 -5.27 -9.43 -4.72
C TYR A 231 -6.52 -9.80 -3.89
N VAL A 232 -6.83 -11.11 -3.81
CA VAL A 232 -8.01 -11.61 -3.08
C VAL A 232 -7.87 -11.34 -1.58
N TRP A 233 -6.68 -11.49 -1.02
CA TRP A 233 -6.42 -11.20 0.39
C TRP A 233 -6.66 -9.72 0.68
N ALA A 234 -6.07 -8.82 -0.11
CA ALA A 234 -6.26 -7.38 0.03
C ALA A 234 -7.74 -6.97 -0.09
N GLN A 235 -8.47 -7.58 -1.03
CA GLN A 235 -9.89 -7.32 -1.22
C GLN A 235 -10.71 -7.73 0.01
N ARG A 236 -10.48 -8.92 0.55
CA ARG A 236 -11.21 -9.43 1.73
C ARG A 236 -10.85 -8.69 3.00
N ALA A 237 -9.58 -8.34 3.17
CA ALA A 237 -9.09 -7.61 4.32
C ALA A 237 -9.35 -6.10 4.23
N GLN A 238 -9.85 -5.61 3.09
CA GLN A 238 -9.99 -4.19 2.77
C GLN A 238 -8.69 -3.42 3.02
N SER A 239 -7.55 -4.01 2.63
CA SER A 239 -6.23 -3.46 2.92
C SER A 239 -6.05 -2.07 2.31
N SER A 240 -5.61 -1.12 3.13
CA SER A 240 -5.13 0.17 2.65
C SER A 240 -3.81 0.01 1.89
N ALA A 241 -3.44 1.03 1.11
CA ALA A 241 -2.16 1.03 0.40
C ALA A 241 -0.96 0.92 1.34
N GLY A 242 -0.99 1.60 2.50
CA GLY A 242 0.09 1.52 3.48
C GLY A 242 0.13 0.19 4.24
N SER A 243 -1.03 -0.41 4.53
CA SER A 243 -1.08 -1.76 5.13
C SER A 243 -0.48 -2.81 4.19
N ALA A 244 -0.88 -2.78 2.92
CA ALA A 244 -0.33 -3.62 1.86
C ALA A 244 1.19 -3.42 1.74
N GLN A 245 1.65 -2.17 1.59
CA GLN A 245 3.08 -1.87 1.46
C GLN A 245 3.89 -2.29 2.69
N THR A 246 3.34 -2.18 3.90
CA THR A 246 4.00 -2.65 5.14
C THR A 246 4.13 -4.17 5.17
N ILE A 247 3.09 -4.91 4.76
CA ILE A 247 3.14 -6.37 4.59
C ILE A 247 4.20 -6.75 3.57
N SER A 248 4.16 -6.14 2.38
CA SER A 248 5.11 -6.37 1.29
C SER A 248 6.56 -6.09 1.75
N THR A 249 6.77 -4.99 2.48
CA THR A 249 8.08 -4.60 3.00
C THR A 249 8.62 -5.59 4.01
N LEU A 250 7.84 -5.96 5.04
CA LEU A 250 8.33 -6.93 6.02
C LEU A 250 8.44 -8.35 5.45
N GLY A 251 7.62 -8.70 4.45
CA GLY A 251 7.79 -9.95 3.70
C GLY A 251 9.13 -10.01 2.95
N ASP A 252 9.53 -8.93 2.29
CA ASP A 252 10.85 -8.83 1.63
C ASP A 252 12.01 -8.99 2.61
N PHE A 253 11.98 -8.27 3.73
CA PHE A 253 13.01 -8.41 4.75
C PHE A 253 12.99 -9.81 5.37
N GLY A 254 11.81 -10.37 5.65
CA GLY A 254 11.68 -11.73 6.13
C GLY A 254 12.34 -12.75 5.19
N LEU A 255 12.09 -12.64 3.88
CA LEU A 255 12.72 -13.49 2.88
C LEU A 255 14.25 -13.36 2.90
N LEU A 256 14.77 -12.13 2.93
CA LEU A 256 16.20 -11.85 2.96
C LEU A 256 16.86 -12.34 4.26
N GLU A 257 16.22 -12.14 5.41
CA GLU A 257 16.67 -12.67 6.70
C GLU A 257 16.70 -14.20 6.68
N GLY A 258 15.70 -14.85 6.10
CA GLY A 258 15.65 -16.31 5.94
C GLY A 258 16.75 -16.87 5.03
N LEU A 259 17.09 -16.15 3.95
CA LEU A 259 18.25 -16.44 3.10
C LEU A 259 19.57 -16.19 3.85
N GLY A 260 19.63 -15.13 4.67
CA GLY A 260 20.76 -14.84 5.54
C GLY A 260 21.02 -15.98 6.52
N VAL A 261 19.98 -16.50 7.17
CA VAL A 261 20.08 -17.68 8.04
C VAL A 261 20.60 -18.90 7.27
N ALA A 262 20.13 -19.14 6.03
CA ALA A 262 20.63 -20.23 5.20
C ALA A 262 22.13 -20.11 4.91
N SER A 263 22.59 -18.89 4.62
CA SER A 263 24.00 -18.58 4.37
C SER A 263 24.85 -18.75 5.63
N LEU A 264 24.40 -18.27 6.79
CA LEU A 264 25.14 -18.42 8.05
C LEU A 264 25.30 -19.89 8.48
N ALA A 265 24.30 -20.71 8.15
CA ALA A 265 24.30 -22.15 8.40
C ALA A 265 25.05 -22.98 7.33
N ASP A 266 25.64 -22.35 6.31
CA ASP A 266 26.31 -23.00 5.17
C ASP A 266 25.45 -24.04 4.45
N TYR A 267 24.13 -23.84 4.41
CA TYR A 267 23.25 -24.85 3.81
C TYR A 267 23.50 -25.02 2.31
N TYR A 268 23.86 -23.96 1.58
CA TYR A 268 24.21 -24.09 0.17
C TYR A 268 25.53 -24.85 -0.04
N ASP A 269 26.56 -24.55 0.75
CA ASP A 269 27.87 -25.20 0.62
C ASP A 269 27.83 -26.68 1.02
N GLN A 270 26.94 -27.03 1.94
CA GLN A 270 26.69 -28.41 2.35
C GLN A 270 25.73 -29.17 1.41
N GLY A 271 25.25 -28.53 0.33
CA GLY A 271 24.26 -29.12 -0.58
C GLY A 271 22.88 -29.33 0.05
N MET A 272 22.59 -28.68 1.18
CA MET A 272 21.33 -28.73 1.92
C MET A 272 20.31 -27.70 1.39
N HIS A 273 20.10 -27.68 0.07
CA HIS A 273 19.21 -26.71 -0.60
C HIS A 273 17.78 -26.71 -0.04
N SER A 274 17.25 -27.87 0.38
CA SER A 274 15.93 -27.94 1.00
C SER A 274 15.87 -27.22 2.35
N ALA A 275 16.94 -27.28 3.15
CA ALA A 275 17.01 -26.55 4.42
C ALA A 275 17.16 -25.04 4.18
N ALA A 276 17.96 -24.64 3.18
CA ALA A 276 18.07 -23.24 2.76
C ALA A 276 16.73 -22.67 2.28
N ALA A 277 16.00 -23.44 1.47
CA ALA A 277 14.67 -23.06 1.02
C ALA A 277 13.68 -22.94 2.17
N ALA A 278 13.74 -23.86 3.14
CA ALA A 278 12.89 -23.83 4.32
C ALA A 278 13.09 -22.56 5.15
N THR A 279 14.33 -22.12 5.39
CA THR A 279 14.58 -20.89 6.17
C THR A 279 14.15 -19.64 5.43
N ALA A 280 14.37 -19.58 4.11
CA ALA A 280 13.92 -18.47 3.27
C ALA A 280 12.39 -18.33 3.26
N LEU A 281 11.67 -19.43 3.04
CA LEU A 281 10.20 -19.47 3.06
C LEU A 281 9.64 -19.15 4.46
N ALA A 282 10.24 -19.72 5.51
CA ALA A 282 9.84 -19.43 6.88
C ALA A 282 10.06 -17.97 7.25
N GLY A 283 11.19 -17.39 6.82
CA GLY A 283 11.51 -15.98 6.98
C GLY A 283 10.48 -15.09 6.27
N SER A 284 10.17 -15.38 5.00
CA SER A 284 9.14 -14.64 4.24
C SER A 284 7.77 -14.70 4.94
N ALA A 285 7.33 -15.90 5.34
CA ALA A 285 6.07 -16.08 6.05
C ALA A 285 6.04 -15.31 7.40
N ALA A 286 7.13 -15.34 8.16
CA ALA A 286 7.27 -14.57 9.40
C ALA A 286 7.23 -13.06 9.13
N GLY A 287 7.88 -12.60 8.06
CA GLY A 287 7.86 -11.22 7.60
C GLY A 287 6.47 -10.73 7.22
N ILE A 288 5.76 -11.50 6.39
CA ILE A 288 4.37 -11.21 5.98
C ILE A 288 3.45 -11.15 7.21
N ALA A 289 3.55 -12.14 8.11
CA ALA A 289 2.75 -12.19 9.33
C ALA A 289 3.07 -11.00 10.27
N GLY A 290 4.35 -10.66 10.41
CA GLY A 290 4.81 -9.50 11.17
C GLY A 290 4.30 -8.18 10.58
N GLY A 291 4.34 -8.03 9.25
CA GLY A 291 3.80 -6.88 8.53
C GLY A 291 2.30 -6.74 8.71
N ALA A 292 1.55 -7.85 8.62
CA ALA A 292 0.11 -7.84 8.84
C ALA A 292 -0.24 -7.50 10.29
N ALA A 293 0.55 -7.97 11.26
CA ALA A 293 0.38 -7.59 12.65
C ALA A 293 0.68 -6.10 12.88
N LEU A 294 1.79 -5.60 12.34
CA LEU A 294 2.21 -4.20 12.49
C LEU A 294 1.20 -3.25 11.85
N ALA A 295 0.72 -3.56 10.64
CA ALA A 295 -0.27 -2.76 9.92
C ALA A 295 -1.65 -2.70 10.58
N ARG A 296 -1.97 -3.65 11.48
CA ARG A 296 -3.20 -3.58 12.31
C ARG A 296 -3.08 -2.61 13.46
N HIS A 297 -1.86 -2.33 13.93
CA HIS A 297 -1.60 -1.48 15.09
C HIS A 297 -1.13 -0.08 14.72
N ARG A 298 -0.64 0.10 13.49
CA ARG A 298 -0.11 1.36 12.97
C ARG A 298 -0.79 1.68 11.65
N ASP A 299 -1.31 2.90 11.57
CA ASP A 299 -1.91 3.46 10.37
C ASP A 299 -0.81 4.12 9.54
N TYR A 300 -0.20 3.34 8.65
CA TYR A 300 0.80 3.85 7.71
C TYR A 300 0.13 4.35 6.45
N SER A 301 0.64 5.44 5.90
CA SER A 301 0.47 5.74 4.50
C SER A 301 1.33 4.82 3.63
N TYR A 302 1.08 4.79 2.32
CA TYR A 302 1.96 4.08 1.40
C TYR A 302 3.40 4.62 1.46
N GLY A 303 3.56 5.94 1.52
CA GLY A 303 4.88 6.55 1.52
C GLY A 303 5.63 6.31 2.83
N ASP A 304 4.95 6.27 3.97
CA ASP A 304 5.55 5.95 5.27
C ASP A 304 6.16 4.54 5.24
N ALA A 305 5.40 3.55 4.77
CA ALA A 305 5.87 2.18 4.64
C ALA A 305 7.05 2.06 3.67
N SER A 306 7.05 2.84 2.58
CA SER A 306 8.17 2.88 1.63
C SER A 306 9.42 3.59 2.21
N VAL A 307 9.26 4.65 3.01
CA VAL A 307 10.37 5.29 3.72
C VAL A 307 10.96 4.35 4.78
N MET A 308 10.11 3.60 5.49
CA MET A 308 10.54 2.54 6.40
C MET A 308 11.37 1.48 5.67
N ARG A 309 10.93 1.01 4.49
CA ARG A 309 11.70 0.09 3.64
C ARG A 309 13.08 0.66 3.29
N ASN A 310 13.15 1.92 2.84
CA ASN A 310 14.40 2.58 2.49
C ASN A 310 15.36 2.66 3.69
N ALA A 311 14.84 2.98 4.89
CA ALA A 311 15.62 2.98 6.12
C ALA A 311 16.17 1.59 6.46
N GLY A 312 15.38 0.53 6.25
CA GLY A 312 15.86 -0.85 6.35
C GLY A 312 17.00 -1.17 5.37
N ILE A 313 16.86 -0.78 4.10
CA ILE A 313 17.90 -1.01 3.08
C ILE A 313 19.19 -0.27 3.45
N LEU A 314 19.07 0.99 3.87
CA LEU A 314 20.20 1.77 4.37
C LEU A 314 20.83 1.16 5.61
N GLY A 315 20.03 0.62 6.52
CA GLY A 315 20.51 -0.08 7.69
C GLY A 315 21.33 -1.31 7.32
N ALA A 316 20.84 -2.13 6.39
CA ALA A 316 21.58 -3.29 5.90
C ALA A 316 22.90 -2.87 5.23
N PHE A 317 22.85 -1.82 4.40
CA PHE A 317 24.03 -1.28 3.73
C PHE A 317 25.05 -0.68 4.73
N ALA A 318 24.59 0.05 5.75
CA ALA A 318 25.42 0.52 6.85
C ALA A 318 26.07 -0.63 7.62
N GLY A 319 25.31 -1.70 7.88
CA GLY A 319 25.82 -2.92 8.49
C GLY A 319 26.96 -3.52 7.68
N THR A 320 26.77 -3.72 6.38
CA THR A 320 27.83 -4.22 5.50
C THR A 320 29.06 -3.32 5.44
N MET A 321 28.86 -1.98 5.45
CA MET A 321 29.96 -1.01 5.50
C MET A 321 30.76 -1.14 6.80
N VAL A 322 30.07 -1.24 7.94
CA VAL A 322 30.74 -1.43 9.24
C VAL A 322 31.49 -2.74 9.28
N ALA A 323 30.91 -3.83 8.76
CA ALA A 323 31.63 -5.11 8.64
C ALA A 323 32.90 -4.95 7.82
N ASP A 324 32.82 -4.28 6.67
CA ASP A 324 33.95 -4.11 5.75
C ASP A 324 35.17 -3.42 6.38
N TRP A 325 34.98 -2.50 7.33
CA TRP A 325 36.07 -1.84 8.07
C TRP A 325 36.96 -2.82 8.87
N PHE A 326 36.44 -4.00 9.18
CA PHE A 326 37.16 -5.04 9.91
C PHE A 326 37.65 -6.19 9.01
N GLN A 327 37.39 -6.12 7.71
CA GLN A 327 37.71 -7.15 6.71
C GLN A 327 37.44 -8.61 7.19
N PRO A 328 36.22 -8.89 7.68
CA PRO A 328 35.91 -10.18 8.27
C PRO A 328 35.63 -11.23 7.18
N GLN A 329 35.40 -12.48 7.59
CA GLN A 329 34.90 -13.53 6.69
C GLN A 329 33.49 -13.21 6.18
N ASP A 330 33.09 -13.80 5.05
CA ASP A 330 31.83 -13.55 4.34
C ASP A 330 30.58 -13.56 5.24
N LYS A 331 30.51 -14.48 6.20
CA LYS A 331 29.38 -14.59 7.15
C LYS A 331 29.17 -13.34 8.00
N ALA A 332 30.22 -12.61 8.31
CA ALA A 332 30.12 -11.38 9.09
C ALA A 332 29.43 -10.27 8.29
N TYR A 333 29.61 -10.21 6.97
CA TYR A 333 28.86 -9.28 6.12
C TYR A 333 27.37 -9.60 6.13
N VAL A 334 27.01 -10.88 5.99
CA VAL A 334 25.61 -11.34 6.06
C VAL A 334 24.99 -11.00 7.42
N THR A 335 25.69 -11.33 8.52
CA THR A 335 25.25 -11.03 9.88
C THR A 335 25.05 -9.53 10.09
N ALA A 336 26.00 -8.71 9.63
CA ALA A 336 25.92 -7.26 9.77
C ALA A 336 24.81 -6.66 8.91
N ALA A 337 24.58 -7.17 7.70
CA ALA A 337 23.47 -6.76 6.84
C ALA A 337 22.12 -7.05 7.51
N MET A 338 21.95 -8.23 8.11
CA MET A 338 20.73 -8.63 8.82
C MET A 338 20.46 -7.72 10.02
N ILE A 339 21.44 -7.57 10.92
CA ILE A 339 21.32 -6.71 12.11
C ILE A 339 21.07 -5.26 11.70
N GLY A 340 21.83 -4.77 10.72
CA GLY A 340 21.68 -3.43 10.18
C GLY A 340 20.30 -3.22 9.57
N GLY A 341 19.80 -4.16 8.77
CA GLY A 341 18.50 -4.12 8.12
C GLY A 341 17.36 -4.05 9.13
N ALA A 342 17.37 -4.94 10.13
CA ALA A 342 16.41 -4.93 11.23
C ALA A 342 16.46 -3.62 12.03
N ALA A 343 17.66 -3.13 12.37
CA ALA A 343 17.82 -1.86 13.07
C ALA A 343 17.32 -0.67 12.24
N GLY A 344 17.58 -0.68 10.93
CA GLY A 344 17.11 0.31 9.96
C GLY A 344 15.58 0.33 9.85
N LEU A 345 14.94 -0.83 9.79
CA LEU A 345 13.48 -0.94 9.82
C LEU A 345 12.89 -0.38 11.11
N MET A 346 13.45 -0.74 12.27
CA MET A 346 12.99 -0.23 13.57
C MET A 346 13.21 1.28 13.72
N GLY A 347 14.30 1.80 13.15
CA GLY A 347 14.56 3.24 13.06
C GLY A 347 13.55 3.93 12.14
N GLY A 348 13.31 3.35 10.96
CA GLY A 348 12.35 3.82 9.98
C GLY A 348 10.92 3.88 10.51
N ASP A 349 10.46 2.83 11.20
CA ASP A 349 9.14 2.82 11.86
C ASP A 349 8.97 4.00 12.82
N ARG A 350 9.99 4.29 13.63
CA ARG A 350 9.95 5.42 14.56
C ARG A 350 9.94 6.75 13.82
N MET A 351 10.71 6.88 12.75
CA MET A 351 10.77 8.09 11.93
C MET A 351 9.41 8.46 11.33
N VAL A 352 8.66 7.46 10.85
CA VAL A 352 7.39 7.69 10.15
C VAL A 352 6.15 7.65 11.06
N SER A 353 6.33 7.44 12.37
CA SER A 353 5.23 7.31 13.34
C SER A 353 4.28 8.51 13.43
N ASN A 354 4.73 9.69 13.00
CA ASN A 354 3.95 10.94 13.02
C ASN A 354 4.01 11.67 11.67
N THR A 355 4.10 10.91 10.59
CA THR A 355 4.10 11.44 9.23
C THR A 355 2.97 10.82 8.41
N ASP A 356 2.74 11.39 7.24
CA ASP A 356 1.91 10.82 6.19
C ASP A 356 2.58 11.15 4.85
N PHE A 357 3.63 10.38 4.50
CA PHE A 357 4.31 10.56 3.23
C PHE A 357 3.43 10.04 2.08
N ASN A 358 3.29 10.83 1.02
CA ASN A 358 2.61 10.35 -0.19
C ASN A 358 3.55 9.51 -1.08
N VAL A 359 2.97 8.87 -2.11
CA VAL A 359 3.71 8.05 -3.08
C VAL A 359 4.86 8.83 -3.72
N GLY A 360 4.60 10.05 -4.21
CA GLY A 360 5.60 10.87 -4.90
C GLY A 360 6.79 11.24 -4.00
N GLN A 361 6.52 11.60 -2.74
CA GLN A 361 7.57 11.90 -1.75
C GLN A 361 8.43 10.67 -1.47
N SER A 362 7.82 9.49 -1.32
CA SER A 362 8.55 8.25 -1.07
C SER A 362 9.41 7.80 -2.26
N VAL A 363 8.91 7.97 -3.49
CA VAL A 363 9.67 7.70 -4.72
C VAL A 363 10.87 8.63 -4.82
N LEU A 364 10.68 9.93 -4.58
CA LEU A 364 11.79 10.89 -4.55
C LEU A 364 12.79 10.60 -3.44
N ASN A 365 12.34 10.07 -2.30
CA ASN A 365 13.23 9.62 -1.24
C ASN A 365 14.08 8.40 -1.64
N THR A 366 13.47 7.40 -2.29
CA THR A 366 14.21 6.26 -2.86
C THR A 366 15.21 6.74 -3.93
N LEU A 367 14.81 7.63 -4.82
CA LEU A 367 15.69 8.19 -5.85
C LEU A 367 16.83 9.02 -5.24
N GLY A 368 16.55 9.81 -4.20
CA GLY A 368 17.57 10.55 -3.46
C GLY A 368 18.61 9.63 -2.83
N MET A 369 18.15 8.53 -2.21
CA MET A 369 19.03 7.49 -1.65
C MET A 369 19.92 6.84 -2.72
N VAL A 370 19.36 6.48 -3.88
CA VAL A 370 20.13 5.86 -4.97
C VAL A 370 21.09 6.86 -5.62
N ALA A 371 20.62 8.06 -5.96
CA ALA A 371 21.43 9.11 -6.58
C ALA A 371 22.57 9.56 -5.65
N GLY A 372 22.27 9.71 -4.35
CA GLY A 372 23.28 9.99 -3.34
C GLY A 372 24.34 8.89 -3.29
N GLY A 373 23.92 7.62 -3.35
CA GLY A 373 24.84 6.48 -3.35
C GLY A 373 25.76 6.43 -4.57
N LEU A 374 25.23 6.76 -5.75
CA LEU A 374 26.00 6.87 -6.98
C LEU A 374 26.98 8.04 -6.94
N LEU A 375 26.56 9.20 -6.43
CA LEU A 375 27.44 10.36 -6.25
C LEU A 375 28.56 10.04 -5.26
N GLY A 376 28.22 9.42 -4.13
CA GLY A 376 29.19 8.96 -3.13
C GLY A 376 30.20 7.99 -3.72
N LEU A 377 29.72 6.98 -4.45
CA LEU A 377 30.58 6.01 -5.15
C LEU A 377 31.49 6.69 -6.17
N GLY A 378 30.97 7.66 -6.94
CA GLY A 378 31.77 8.44 -7.90
C GLY A 378 32.87 9.26 -7.22
N VAL A 379 32.58 9.88 -6.08
CA VAL A 379 33.59 10.56 -5.25
C VAL A 379 34.64 9.57 -4.76
N GLY A 380 34.24 8.38 -4.31
CA GLY A 380 35.14 7.31 -3.91
C GLY A 380 36.09 6.89 -5.05
N TYR A 381 35.56 6.69 -6.25
CA TYR A 381 36.37 6.36 -7.43
C TYR A 381 37.38 7.45 -7.78
N VAL A 382 36.98 8.72 -7.78
CA VAL A 382 37.90 9.85 -8.06
C VAL A 382 38.97 9.99 -6.98
N SER A 383 38.67 9.58 -5.74
CA SER A 383 39.57 9.73 -4.59
C SER A 383 40.53 8.55 -4.41
N THR A 384 40.41 7.50 -5.21
CA THR A 384 41.19 6.26 -5.08
C THR A 384 42.07 6.02 -6.31
N SER A 385 43.08 5.16 -6.19
CA SER A 385 44.02 4.85 -7.27
C SER A 385 43.93 3.40 -7.70
N ASP A 386 44.13 3.11 -8.99
CA ASP A 386 44.00 1.76 -9.58
C ASP A 386 44.96 0.69 -8.99
N LYS A 387 45.91 1.08 -8.13
CA LYS A 387 46.96 0.20 -7.61
C LYS A 387 46.68 -0.38 -6.22
N SER A 388 45.57 -0.02 -5.58
CA SER A 388 45.19 -0.48 -4.22
C SER A 388 43.82 -1.13 -4.21
N ASP A 389 43.62 -2.06 -3.27
CA ASP A 389 42.27 -2.53 -2.93
C ASP A 389 41.51 -1.37 -2.27
N ASN A 390 40.50 -0.88 -2.99
CA ASN A 390 39.73 0.30 -2.62
C ASN A 390 38.30 -0.04 -2.20
N GLY A 391 37.96 -1.33 -2.03
CA GLY A 391 36.60 -1.80 -1.75
C GLY A 391 35.95 -1.05 -0.59
N THR A 392 36.67 -0.89 0.51
CA THR A 392 36.20 -0.18 1.71
C THR A 392 35.89 1.29 1.48
N VAL A 393 36.75 1.98 0.72
CA VAL A 393 36.54 3.40 0.41
C VAL A 393 35.33 3.57 -0.51
N LEU A 394 35.18 2.71 -1.52
CA LEU A 394 34.04 2.72 -2.44
C LEU A 394 32.72 2.42 -1.72
N LEU A 395 32.71 1.39 -0.87
CA LEU A 395 31.53 1.00 -0.10
C LEU A 395 31.13 2.10 0.90
N THR A 396 32.10 2.64 1.64
CA THR A 396 31.88 3.70 2.64
C THR A 396 31.37 4.97 1.97
N SER A 397 32.02 5.42 0.90
CA SER A 397 31.62 6.64 0.20
C SER A 397 30.23 6.51 -0.43
N SER A 398 29.90 5.35 -1.01
CA SER A 398 28.56 5.07 -1.53
C SER A 398 27.51 5.04 -0.43
N MET A 399 27.75 4.34 0.69
CA MET A 399 26.81 4.28 1.81
C MET A 399 26.53 5.67 2.39
N LEU A 400 27.58 6.48 2.64
CA LEU A 400 27.44 7.85 3.12
C LEU A 400 26.66 8.73 2.14
N GLY A 401 26.94 8.61 0.85
CA GLY A 401 26.19 9.28 -0.20
C GLY A 401 24.71 8.90 -0.17
N SER A 402 24.39 7.61 -0.04
CA SER A 402 23.01 7.13 0.06
C SER A 402 22.30 7.64 1.31
N ALA A 403 22.98 7.64 2.46
CA ALA A 403 22.45 8.17 3.71
C ALA A 403 22.14 9.67 3.61
N LEU A 404 23.05 10.46 3.02
CA LEU A 404 22.86 11.89 2.82
C LEU A 404 21.71 12.17 1.83
N GLY A 405 21.63 11.44 0.73
CA GLY A 405 20.54 11.59 -0.24
C GLY A 405 19.17 11.23 0.34
N PHE A 406 19.11 10.18 1.14
CA PHE A 406 17.92 9.82 1.91
C PHE A 406 17.55 10.89 2.93
N ALA A 407 18.50 11.35 3.75
CA ALA A 407 18.24 12.33 4.80
C ALA A 407 17.82 13.69 4.23
N ALA A 408 18.44 14.14 3.13
CA ALA A 408 18.10 15.39 2.47
C ALA A 408 16.67 15.39 1.92
N THR A 409 16.29 14.31 1.23
CA THR A 409 14.93 14.17 0.67
C THR A 409 13.87 13.91 1.74
N TYR A 410 14.19 13.13 2.77
CA TYR A 410 13.30 12.95 3.92
C TYR A 410 13.04 14.30 4.62
N GLY A 411 14.11 15.05 4.91
CA GLY A 411 14.03 16.33 5.60
C GLY A 411 13.27 17.39 4.82
N SER A 412 13.39 17.42 3.48
CA SER A 412 12.68 18.39 2.64
C SER A 412 11.16 18.15 2.63
N PHE A 413 10.70 16.90 2.78
CA PHE A 413 9.29 16.55 2.76
C PHE A 413 8.65 16.41 4.16
N LEU A 414 9.46 16.31 5.22
CA LEU A 414 9.00 16.11 6.59
C LEU A 414 7.95 17.14 7.06
N PRO A 415 8.08 18.46 6.80
CA PRO A 415 7.06 19.42 7.22
C PRO A 415 5.70 19.15 6.59
N ALA A 416 5.66 18.89 5.28
CA ALA A 416 4.43 18.60 4.55
C ALA A 416 3.80 17.27 5.00
N ALA A 417 4.62 16.23 5.22
CA ALA A 417 4.15 14.93 5.68
C ALA A 417 3.54 14.98 7.09
N ARG A 418 4.06 15.84 7.98
CA ARG A 418 3.46 16.05 9.31
C ARG A 418 2.11 16.74 9.26
N VAL A 419 1.95 17.73 8.37
CA VAL A 419 0.68 18.43 8.17
C VAL A 419 -0.38 17.47 7.61
N GLY A 420 -0.02 16.63 6.63
CA GLY A 420 -0.93 15.60 6.11
C GLY A 420 -1.51 14.71 7.21
N ARG A 421 -0.68 14.29 8.19
CA ARG A 421 -1.12 13.48 9.33
C ARG A 421 -2.10 14.21 10.26
N THR A 422 -1.91 15.51 10.48
CA THR A 422 -2.85 16.32 11.29
C THR A 422 -4.19 16.54 10.58
N ASP A 423 -4.17 16.65 9.25
CA ASP A 423 -5.38 16.81 8.44
C ASP A 423 -6.19 15.51 8.34
N HIS A 424 -5.54 14.34 8.38
CA HIS A 424 -6.21 13.04 8.45
C HIS A 424 -6.83 12.74 9.83
N SER A 425 -6.31 13.34 10.91
CA SER A 425 -6.78 13.10 12.29
C SER A 425 -7.78 14.15 12.79
N SER A 426 -7.79 15.34 12.19
CA SER A 426 -8.86 16.30 12.38
C SER A 426 -10.00 15.95 11.43
N LEU A 427 -11.22 15.80 11.94
CA LEU A 427 -12.43 15.85 11.12
C LEU A 427 -12.34 17.11 10.27
N GLN A 428 -12.05 16.97 8.97
CA GLN A 428 -12.08 18.07 8.02
C GLN A 428 -13.51 18.58 7.92
N ILE A 429 -13.86 19.50 8.82
CA ILE A 429 -14.89 20.48 8.55
C ILE A 429 -14.21 21.45 7.58
N GLU A 430 -14.32 21.18 6.28
CA GLU A 430 -13.98 22.15 5.23
C GLU A 430 -14.83 23.40 5.45
N LEU A 431 -14.31 24.33 6.25
CA LEU A 431 -14.67 25.73 6.17
C LEU A 431 -13.74 26.34 5.14
N SER A 432 -14.13 26.29 3.86
CA SER A 432 -13.46 27.11 2.84
C SER A 432 -13.47 28.57 3.33
N PRO A 433 -12.31 29.21 3.52
CA PRO A 433 -12.29 30.65 3.70
C PRO A 433 -12.56 31.28 2.34
N LEU A 434 -13.57 32.13 2.31
CA LEU A 434 -13.95 32.95 1.16
C LEU A 434 -12.75 33.70 0.58
N ALA A 435 -12.52 33.55 -0.73
CA ALA A 435 -12.19 34.62 -1.67
C ALA A 435 -12.39 34.14 -3.12
#